data_AF-A0A427TUT1-F1
#
_entry.id   AF-A0A427TUT1-F1
#
_cell.length_a   1.000
_cell.length_b   1.000
_cell.length_c   1.000
_cell.angle_alpha   90.00
_cell.angle_beta   90.00
_cell.angle_gamma   90.00
#
_symmetry.space_group_name_H-M   'P 1'
#
loop_
_entity.id
_entity.type
_entity.pdbx_description
1 polymer ?
#
loop_
_entity_poly.entity_id
_entity_poly.type
_entity_poly.pdbx_seq_one_letter_code
_entity_poly.pdbx_strand_id
1 'polypeptide(L)' 'MKKAEVGNVIEFKEGLQGVVEKVNENSVIVDLTYMNNFRDLELDQRTVINHKNYKIVKETAY' A
#
# COMPACT_ATOMS: atom_id res chain seq x y z
N MET A 1 0.57 7.15 -15.28
CA MET A 1 0.15 6.70 -13.92
C MET A 1 0.94 7.50 -12.90
N LYS A 2 0.25 8.08 -11.91
CA LYS A 2 0.91 8.74 -10.77
C LYS A 2 1.48 7.64 -9.87
N LYS A 3 2.80 7.67 -9.61
CA LYS A 3 3.42 6.73 -8.68
C LYS A 3 3.10 7.16 -7.26
N ALA A 4 2.90 6.19 -6.37
CA ALA A 4 2.67 6.47 -4.96
C ALA A 4 4.01 6.84 -4.33
N GLU A 5 3.96 7.73 -3.36
CA GLU A 5 5.11 8.19 -2.57
C GLU A 5 5.06 7.57 -1.17
N VAL A 6 6.19 7.58 -0.49
CA VAL A 6 6.26 7.13 0.91
C VAL A 6 5.27 7.92 1.76
N GLY A 7 4.48 7.21 2.57
CA GLY A 7 3.40 7.78 3.40
C GLY A 7 2.02 7.80 2.73
N ASN A 8 1.92 7.63 1.40
CA ASN A 8 0.63 7.53 0.74
C ASN A 8 -0.11 6.24 1.15
N VAL A 9 -1.44 6.30 1.14
CA VAL A 9 -2.29 5.10 1.29
C VAL A 9 -2.72 4.64 -0.08
N ILE A 10 -2.49 3.38 -0.37
CA ILE A 10 -2.94 2.73 -1.60
C ILE A 10 -3.94 1.63 -1.30
N GLU A 11 -4.86 1.42 -2.24
CA GLU A 11 -5.77 0.29 -2.27
C GLU A 11 -5.36 -0.69 -3.37
N PHE A 12 -5.33 -1.98 -3.05
CA PHE A 12 -4.97 -3.06 -3.95
C PHE A 12 -5.84 -4.29 -3.66
N LYS A 13 -5.85 -5.29 -4.56
CA LYS A 13 -6.66 -6.51 -4.43
C LYS A 13 -8.13 -6.24 -4.05
N GLU A 14 -8.72 -5.20 -4.65
CA GLU A 14 -10.15 -4.87 -4.52
C GLU A 14 -10.64 -4.71 -3.07
N GLY A 15 -9.85 -4.00 -2.23
CA GLY A 15 -10.30 -3.56 -0.91
C GLY A 15 -9.23 -3.62 0.18
N LEU A 16 -8.08 -4.23 -0.08
CA LEU A 16 -6.95 -4.16 0.86
C LEU A 16 -6.28 -2.80 0.75
N GLN A 17 -6.01 -2.18 1.89
CA GLN A 17 -5.37 -0.88 1.97
C GLN A 17 -4.06 -0.98 2.75
N GLY A 18 -3.07 -0.19 2.35
CA GLY A 18 -1.79 -0.16 3.02
C GLY A 18 -1.08 1.17 2.84
N VAL A 19 -0.20 1.48 3.78
CA VAL A 19 0.64 2.68 3.72
C VAL A 19 1.94 2.33 3.01
N VAL A 20 2.33 3.14 2.03
CA VAL A 20 3.60 2.96 1.32
C VAL A 20 4.76 3.28 2.25
N GLU A 21 5.58 2.29 2.57
CA GLU A 21 6.83 2.47 3.31
C GLU A 21 8.02 2.70 2.38
N LYS A 22 8.00 2.07 1.19
CA LYS A 22 9.11 2.14 0.25
C LYS A 22 8.63 2.11 -1.18
N VAL A 23 9.29 2.87 -2.03
CA VAL A 23 9.06 2.91 -3.48
C VAL A 23 10.30 2.36 -4.18
N ASN A 24 10.10 1.36 -5.04
CA ASN A 24 11.10 0.83 -5.96
C ASN A 24 10.75 1.25 -7.39
N GLU A 25 11.58 0.88 -8.37
CA GLU A 25 11.36 1.27 -9.77
C GLU A 25 10.03 0.74 -10.34
N ASN A 26 9.70 -0.52 -10.01
CA ASN A 26 8.58 -1.28 -10.58
C ASN A 26 7.49 -1.64 -9.54
N SER A 27 7.74 -1.38 -8.25
CA SER A 27 6.87 -1.81 -7.16
C SER A 27 6.95 -0.88 -5.96
N VAL A 28 5.99 -1.01 -5.07
CA VAL A 28 5.97 -0.37 -3.76
C VAL A 28 5.86 -1.43 -2.67
N ILE A 29 6.53 -1.20 -1.55
CA ILE A 29 6.35 -1.97 -0.33
C ILE A 29 5.33 -1.22 0.51
N VAL A 30 4.27 -1.92 0.88
CA VAL A 30 3.22 -1.38 1.74
C VAL A 30 3.14 -2.13 3.05
N ASP A 31 2.85 -1.37 4.10
CA ASP A 31 2.52 -1.88 5.42
C ASP A 31 1.00 -1.99 5.60
N LEU A 32 0.56 -3.18 6.01
CA LEU A 32 -0.84 -3.56 6.19
C LEU A 32 -1.32 -3.34 7.62
N THR A 33 -0.44 -2.98 8.56
CA THR A 33 -0.83 -2.67 9.94
C THR A 33 -1.74 -1.44 10.03
N TYR A 34 -1.82 -0.67 8.96
CA TYR A 34 -2.83 0.35 8.73
C TYR A 34 -4.28 -0.18 8.84
N MET A 35 -4.53 -1.45 8.50
CA MET A 35 -5.85 -2.06 8.60
C MET A 35 -6.03 -2.75 9.96
N ASN A 36 -7.07 -2.42 10.72
CA ASN A 36 -7.31 -3.00 12.06
C ASN A 36 -7.51 -4.54 12.04
N ASN A 37 -7.94 -5.11 10.92
CA ASN A 37 -8.19 -6.54 10.75
C ASN A 37 -7.01 -7.33 10.16
N PHE A 38 -5.83 -6.71 9.94
CA PHE A 38 -4.71 -7.42 9.30
C PHE A 38 -4.26 -8.67 10.09
N ARG A 39 -4.36 -8.64 11.42
CA ARG A 39 -4.00 -9.77 12.31
C ARG A 39 -4.93 -10.98 12.15
N ASP A 40 -6.18 -10.74 11.76
CA ASP A 40 -7.18 -11.79 11.57
C ASP A 40 -7.02 -12.49 10.21
N LEU A 41 -6.40 -11.79 9.25
CA LEU A 41 -6.23 -12.26 7.88
C LEU A 41 -4.98 -13.14 7.66
N GLU A 42 -4.21 -13.42 8.71
CA GLU A 42 -2.92 -14.16 8.65
C GLU A 42 -1.95 -13.61 7.58
N LEU A 43 -2.05 -12.31 7.26
CA LEU A 43 -1.22 -11.66 6.26
C LEU A 43 0.13 -11.25 6.86
N ASP A 44 1.18 -11.35 6.06
CA ASP A 44 2.44 -10.67 6.35
C ASP A 44 2.20 -9.17 6.54
N GLN A 45 2.87 -8.59 7.53
CA GLN A 45 2.76 -7.15 7.84
C GLN A 45 3.07 -6.27 6.62
N ARG A 46 3.95 -6.75 5.74
CA ARG A 46 4.41 -6.03 4.56
C ARG A 46 4.16 -6.84 3.31
N THR A 47 3.76 -6.18 2.24
CA THR A 47 3.63 -6.81 0.92
C THR A 47 4.16 -5.92 -0.20
N VAL A 48 4.51 -6.55 -1.32
CA VAL A 48 5.08 -5.89 -2.49
C VAL A 48 4.03 -5.82 -3.59
N ILE A 49 3.65 -4.59 -3.98
CA ILE A 49 2.62 -4.36 -4.98
C ILE A 49 3.23 -3.66 -6.20
N ASN A 50 2.90 -4.12 -7.40
CA ASN A 50 3.34 -3.47 -8.64
C ASN A 50 2.60 -2.13 -8.84
N HIS A 51 3.25 -1.14 -9.44
CA HIS A 51 2.63 0.16 -9.80
C HIS A 51 1.37 0.05 -10.66
N LYS A 52 1.18 -1.07 -11.36
CA LYS A 52 -0.01 -1.34 -12.18
C LYS A 52 -1.19 -1.91 -11.38
N ASN A 53 -0.99 -2.36 -10.14
CA ASN A 53 -1.94 -3.17 -9.36
C ASN A 53 -2.47 -2.46 -8.10
N TYR A 54 -2.42 -1.12 -8.04
CA TYR A 54 -3.00 -0.36 -6.94
C TYR A 54 -3.61 0.96 -7.41
N LYS A 55 -4.41 1.58 -6.53
CA LYS A 55 -4.92 2.95 -6.66
C LYS A 55 -4.51 3.77 -5.44
N ILE A 56 -4.08 5.01 -5.63
CA ILE A 56 -3.78 5.91 -4.51
C ILE A 56 -5.12 6.43 -3.99
N VAL A 57 -5.43 6.15 -2.72
CA VAL A 57 -6.70 6.55 -2.07
C VAL A 57 -6.50 7.72 -1.10
N LYS A 58 -5.29 7.92 -0.60
CA LYS A 58 -4.94 9.08 0.23
C LYS A 58 -3.52 9.54 -0.08
N GLU A 59 -3.42 10.78 -0.52
CA GLU A 59 -2.15 11.48 -0.69
C GLU A 59 -1.82 12.16 0.64
N THR A 60 -0.63 11.91 1.18
CA THR A 60 -0.13 12.69 2.32
C THR A 60 0.27 14.06 1.79
N ALA A 61 -0.63 15.02 1.91
CA ALA A 61 -0.32 16.43 1.75
C ALA A 61 0.45 16.88 2.98
N TYR A 62 1.77 16.98 2.87
CA TYR A 62 2.56 17.80 3.79
C TYR A 62 2.43 19.27 3.38
#